data_AF-A0A2V3HMY6-F1
#
_entry.id   AF-A0A2V3HMY6-F1
#
_cell.length_a   1.000
_cell.length_b   1.000
_cell.length_c   1.000
_cell.angle_alpha   90.00
_cell.angle_beta   90.00
_cell.angle_gamma   90.00
#
_symmetry.space_group_name_H-M   'P 1'
#
loop_
_entity.id
_entity.type
_entity.pdbx_description
1 polymer ?
#
loop_
_entity_poly.entity_id
_entity_poly.type
_entity_poly.pdbx_seq_one_letter_code
_entity_poly.pdbx_strand_id
1 'polypeptide(L)'
;MIYTNGDTLDMDLPEEQYPHDAHGAAWLENDGTGQFTQHELARVWGAYTAKPFDVDGDGDVDLVIGTLQFDRVYPGVHQIDLVLLENVGDLTFVRHDLFDSMRYMITFDVGDIDGDGEADLVGGSHRIGNSGNAHRLVALSWHAEVACD
;
A
#
# COMPACT_ATOMS: atom_id res chain seq x y z
N MET A 1 11.65 10.28 3.14
CA MET A 1 11.29 9.08 3.94
C MET A 1 9.82 8.81 3.72
N ILE A 2 9.43 7.60 3.34
CA ILE A 2 8.02 7.22 3.25
C ILE A 2 7.59 6.70 4.62
N TYR A 3 6.40 7.08 5.08
CA TYR A 3 5.80 6.52 6.27
C TYR A 3 4.31 6.29 6.08
N THR A 4 3.75 5.39 6.89
CA THR A 4 2.31 5.13 6.98
C THR A 4 1.81 5.51 8.37
N ASN A 5 0.56 5.94 8.46
CA ASN A 5 -0.09 6.25 9.72
C ASN A 5 -1.52 5.72 9.76
N GLY A 6 -2.00 5.47 10.98
CA GLY A 6 -3.37 5.07 11.19
C GLY A 6 -3.61 3.60 10.90
N ASP A 7 -2.90 2.74 11.63
CA ASP A 7 -3.25 1.34 11.67
C ASP A 7 -4.66 1.14 12.25
N THR A 8 -5.23 -0.04 12.07
CA THR A 8 -6.61 -0.31 12.52
C THR A 8 -6.75 -0.38 14.05
N LEU A 9 -5.66 -0.25 14.81
CA LEU A 9 -5.70 -0.23 16.27
C LEU A 9 -5.76 1.19 16.84
N ASP A 10 -5.71 2.22 15.99
CA ASP A 10 -6.00 3.61 16.34
C ASP A 10 -7.53 3.80 16.44
N MET A 11 -8.11 3.31 17.54
CA MET A 11 -9.56 3.22 17.78
C MET A 11 -10.17 4.50 18.36
N ASP A 12 -9.46 5.62 18.24
CA ASP A 12 -9.76 6.87 18.93
C ASP A 12 -10.48 7.87 18.01
N LEU A 13 -10.81 7.48 16.77
CA LEU A 13 -11.54 8.33 15.83
C LEU A 13 -12.97 8.57 16.30
N PRO A 14 -13.49 9.82 16.20
CA PRO A 14 -14.90 10.10 16.43
C PRO A 14 -15.79 9.21 15.53
N GLU A 15 -16.92 8.72 16.05
CA GLU A 15 -17.84 7.82 15.32
C GLU A 15 -18.32 8.38 13.97
N GLU A 16 -18.29 9.71 13.82
CA GLU A 16 -18.74 10.41 12.61
C GLU A 16 -17.63 10.57 11.55
N GLN A 17 -16.37 10.25 11.88
CA GLN A 17 -15.24 10.43 10.98
C GLN A 17 -15.02 9.18 10.11
N TYR A 18 -14.97 9.37 8.79
CA TYR A 18 -14.63 8.30 7.87
C TYR A 18 -13.14 7.95 8.04
N PRO A 19 -12.76 6.68 8.27
CA PRO A 19 -11.42 6.33 8.71
C PRO A 19 -10.32 6.63 7.66
N HIS A 20 -10.68 6.65 6.37
CA HIS A 20 -9.75 7.04 5.31
C HIS A 20 -9.31 8.51 5.43
N ASP A 21 -10.08 9.39 6.08
CA ASP A 21 -9.77 10.82 6.13
C ASP A 21 -8.64 11.17 7.10
N ALA A 22 -8.31 10.26 8.03
CA ALA A 22 -7.28 10.47 9.04
C ALA A 22 -5.96 9.74 8.74
N HIS A 23 -6.02 8.70 7.90
CA HIS A 23 -5.01 7.64 7.85
C HIS A 23 -4.50 7.43 6.42
N GLY A 24 -3.27 6.96 6.28
CA GLY A 24 -2.70 6.78 4.96
C GLY A 24 -1.19 6.65 4.90
N ALA A 25 -0.64 7.09 3.78
CA ALA A 25 0.79 7.16 3.52
C ALA A 25 1.19 8.57 3.13
N ALA A 26 2.40 8.96 3.53
CA ALA A 26 2.98 10.25 3.19
C ALA A 26 4.50 10.15 3.02
N TRP A 27 5.05 11.09 2.25
CA TRP A 27 6.48 11.27 2.08
C TRP A 27 6.96 12.51 2.83
N LEU A 28 7.96 12.31 3.68
CA LEU A 28 8.70 13.37 4.33
C LEU A 28 9.94 13.69 3.50
N GLU A 29 9.88 14.82 2.80
CA GLU A 29 10.98 15.39 2.02
C GLU A 29 11.95 16.10 2.95
N ASN A 30 13.21 15.70 2.95
CA ASN A 30 14.26 16.38 3.70
C ASN A 30 14.93 17.43 2.80
N ASP A 31 14.96 18.69 3.25
CA ASP A 31 15.60 19.79 2.52
C ASP A 31 17.15 19.76 2.54
N GLY A 32 17.73 18.72 3.14
CA GLY A 32 19.17 18.54 3.32
C GLY A 32 19.72 19.17 4.60
N THR A 33 18.91 19.92 5.34
CA THR A 33 19.26 20.53 6.63
C THR A 33 18.60 19.84 7.82
N GLY A 34 17.79 18.81 7.55
CA GLY A 34 17.00 18.11 8.56
C GLY A 34 15.64 18.76 8.82
N GLN A 35 15.21 19.71 7.99
CA GLN A 35 13.82 20.14 7.96
C GLN A 35 13.03 19.24 7.02
N PHE A 36 11.81 18.89 7.43
CA PHE A 36 10.97 17.97 6.69
C PHE A 36 9.67 18.64 6.23
N THR A 37 9.38 18.54 4.94
CA THR A 37 8.08 18.88 4.37
C THR A 37 7.29 17.59 4.14
N GLN A 38 6.05 17.54 4.61
CA GLN A 38 5.18 16.39 4.42
C GLN A 38 4.36 16.55 3.14
N HIS A 39 4.36 15.49 2.33
CA HIS A 39 3.54 15.34 1.14
C HIS A 39 2.59 14.15 1.33
N GLU A 40 1.28 14.38 1.28
CA GLU A 40 0.28 13.31 1.34
C GLU A 40 0.35 12.47 0.05
N LEU A 41 0.46 11.15 0.17
CA LEU A 41 0.52 10.24 -0.97
C LEU A 41 -0.82 9.56 -1.21
N ALA A 42 -1.42 9.01 -0.14
CA ALA A 42 -2.72 8.37 -0.23
C ALA A 42 -3.44 8.37 1.12
N ARG A 43 -4.76 8.44 1.03
CA ARG A 43 -5.69 8.25 2.15
C ARG A 43 -6.23 6.82 2.16
N VAL A 44 -5.80 6.04 3.15
CA VAL A 44 -6.23 4.66 3.36
C VAL A 44 -6.06 4.26 4.83
N TRP A 45 -7.14 3.89 5.50
CA TRP A 45 -7.04 3.39 6.88
C TRP A 45 -6.40 2.02 6.91
N GLY A 46 -5.77 1.71 8.05
CA GLY A 46 -5.02 0.47 8.17
C GLY A 46 -3.73 0.46 7.37
N ALA A 47 -3.29 1.58 6.77
CA ALA A 47 -1.99 1.69 6.11
C ALA A 47 -0.89 1.26 7.08
N TYR A 48 -0.22 0.15 6.77
CA TYR A 48 0.69 -0.50 7.71
C TYR A 48 2.13 -0.52 7.22
N THR A 49 2.32 -0.62 5.91
CA THR A 49 3.64 -0.64 5.28
C THR A 49 3.54 -0.09 3.87
N ALA A 50 4.65 0.47 3.37
CA ALA A 50 4.74 0.96 2.00
C ALA A 50 6.14 0.68 1.43
N LYS A 51 6.23 0.34 0.15
CA LYS A 51 7.50 0.13 -0.56
C LYS A 51 7.54 0.85 -1.89
N PRO A 52 8.65 1.55 -2.19
CA PRO A 52 8.91 2.05 -3.52
C PRO A 52 9.37 0.93 -4.45
N PHE A 53 8.93 0.95 -5.69
CA PHE A 53 9.38 0.09 -6.77
C PHE A 53 9.00 0.70 -8.12
N ASP A 54 9.41 0.09 -9.22
CA ASP A 54 9.04 0.47 -10.58
C ASP A 54 8.17 -0.66 -11.14
N VAL A 55 6.87 -0.41 -11.28
CA VAL A 55 5.86 -1.43 -11.59
C VAL A 55 5.82 -1.73 -13.07
N ASP A 56 5.96 -0.71 -13.92
CA ASP A 56 5.78 -0.78 -15.36
C ASP A 56 7.09 -0.66 -16.17
N GLY A 57 8.21 -0.42 -15.48
CA GLY A 57 9.55 -0.39 -16.06
C GLY A 57 9.88 0.94 -16.75
N ASP A 58 9.13 2.01 -16.47
CA ASP A 58 9.35 3.31 -17.09
C ASP A 58 10.45 4.15 -16.38
N GLY A 59 10.89 3.70 -15.21
CA GLY A 59 11.94 4.29 -14.39
C GLY A 59 11.47 5.33 -13.39
N ASP A 60 10.17 5.63 -13.34
CA ASP A 60 9.56 6.42 -12.28
C ASP A 60 9.32 5.56 -11.02
N VAL A 61 9.36 6.21 -9.85
CA VAL A 61 9.19 5.48 -8.58
C VAL A 61 7.72 5.43 -8.20
N ASP A 62 7.14 4.24 -8.28
CA ASP A 62 5.81 3.88 -7.80
C ASP A 62 5.83 3.51 -6.31
N LEU A 63 4.64 3.30 -5.76
CA LEU A 63 4.46 2.88 -4.38
C LEU A 63 3.37 1.82 -4.26
N VAL A 64 3.69 0.73 -3.56
CA VAL A 64 2.66 -0.20 -3.06
C VAL A 64 2.52 -0.01 -1.55
N ILE A 65 1.28 0.06 -1.08
CA ILE A 65 0.91 0.22 0.33
C ILE A 65 0.13 -1.02 0.77
N GLY A 66 0.59 -1.68 1.83
CA GLY A 66 -0.13 -2.75 2.49
C GLY A 66 -1.05 -2.24 3.57
N THR A 67 -2.25 -2.80 3.63
CA THR A 67 -3.21 -2.46 4.67
C THR A 67 -3.45 -3.63 5.64
N LEU A 68 -3.86 -3.26 6.85
CA LEU A 68 -4.31 -4.18 7.89
C LEU A 68 -5.70 -3.79 8.36
N GLN A 69 -6.74 -4.08 7.57
CA GLN A 69 -8.10 -3.56 7.76
C GLN A 69 -9.09 -4.58 8.38
N PHE A 70 -9.60 -4.33 9.60
CA PHE A 70 -10.53 -5.26 10.27
C PHE A 70 -12.00 -4.86 10.13
N ASP A 71 -12.83 -5.77 9.62
CA ASP A 71 -14.29 -5.65 9.59
C ASP A 71 -14.91 -5.25 10.93
N ARG A 72 -14.37 -5.79 12.03
CA ARG A 72 -14.92 -5.54 13.38
C ARG A 72 -14.71 -4.11 13.87
N VAL A 73 -13.76 -3.38 13.28
CA VAL A 73 -13.42 -2.01 13.70
C VAL A 73 -14.24 -1.01 12.89
N TYR A 74 -14.28 -1.17 11.56
CA TYR A 74 -15.11 -0.34 10.67
C TYR A 74 -16.07 -1.21 9.85
N PRO A 75 -17.17 -1.70 10.46
CA PRO A 75 -18.10 -2.60 9.79
C PRO A 75 -18.80 -1.90 8.63
N GLY A 76 -18.86 -2.58 7.48
CA GLY A 76 -19.51 -2.07 6.26
C GLY A 76 -18.65 -1.10 5.45
N VAL A 77 -17.44 -0.77 5.91
CA VAL A 77 -16.44 -0.07 5.08
C VAL A 77 -15.77 -1.10 4.16
N HIS A 78 -15.73 -0.82 2.87
CA HIS A 78 -15.10 -1.71 1.89
C HIS A 78 -13.61 -1.82 2.19
N GLN A 79 -13.09 -3.05 2.28
CA GLN A 79 -11.68 -3.27 2.54
C GLN A 79 -10.87 -3.10 1.26
N ILE A 80 -9.65 -2.62 1.39
CA ILE A 80 -8.65 -2.52 0.34
C ILE A 80 -7.44 -3.29 0.86
N ASP A 81 -7.05 -4.38 0.20
CA ASP A 81 -5.95 -5.22 0.70
C ASP A 81 -4.59 -4.55 0.44
N LEU A 82 -4.42 -3.99 -0.76
CA LEU A 82 -3.24 -3.21 -1.17
C LEU A 82 -3.68 -1.97 -1.95
N VAL A 83 -2.90 -0.89 -1.89
CA VAL A 83 -3.03 0.26 -2.78
C VAL A 83 -1.75 0.37 -3.60
N LEU A 84 -1.86 0.39 -4.92
CA LEU A 84 -0.77 0.77 -5.83
C LEU A 84 -0.96 2.25 -6.23
N LEU A 85 0.10 3.03 -6.11
CA LEU A 85 0.22 4.38 -6.64
C LEU A 85 1.25 4.33 -7.76
N GLU A 86 0.76 4.32 -8.99
CA GLU A 86 1.55 4.36 -10.22
C GLU A 86 1.90 5.83 -10.51
N ASN A 87 3.19 6.15 -10.51
CA ASN A 87 3.72 7.47 -10.79
C ASN A 87 3.79 7.68 -12.30
N VAL A 88 2.82 8.36 -12.87
CA VAL A 88 2.78 8.68 -14.30
C VAL A 88 3.62 9.92 -14.66
N GLY A 89 4.67 10.17 -13.89
CA GLY A 89 5.60 11.29 -14.04
C GLY A 89 5.39 12.47 -13.07
N ASP A 90 6.50 13.13 -12.74
CA ASP A 90 6.56 14.33 -11.88
C ASP A 90 5.83 14.17 -10.53
N LEU A 91 5.84 12.94 -9.96
CA LEU A 91 5.12 12.59 -8.72
C LEU A 91 3.59 12.73 -8.84
N THR A 92 3.06 12.56 -10.05
CA THR A 92 1.63 12.47 -10.31
C THR A 92 1.21 11.01 -10.23
N PHE A 93 0.39 10.65 -9.25
CA PHE A 93 0.03 9.26 -9.02
C PHE A 93 -1.37 8.90 -9.53
N VAL A 94 -1.47 7.80 -10.26
CA VAL A 94 -2.72 7.08 -10.51
C VAL A 94 -2.90 6.00 -9.44
N ARG A 95 -4.06 6.00 -8.78
CA ARG A 95 -4.35 5.09 -7.68
C ARG A 95 -5.11 3.86 -8.17
N HIS A 96 -4.60 2.68 -7.82
CA HIS A 96 -5.25 1.38 -8.03
C HIS A 96 -5.48 0.70 -6.68
N ASP A 97 -6.75 0.47 -6.34
CA ASP A 97 -7.12 -0.29 -5.15
C ASP A 97 -7.23 -1.78 -5.51
N LEU A 98 -6.47 -2.62 -4.81
CA LEU A 98 -6.47 -4.07 -5.01
C LEU A 98 -7.31 -4.74 -3.92
N PHE A 99 -8.27 -5.54 -4.37
CA PHE A 99 -9.25 -6.23 -3.55
C PHE A 99 -9.06 -7.74 -3.64
N ASP A 100 -9.36 -8.45 -2.54
CA ASP A 100 -9.35 -9.92 -2.46
C ASP A 100 -8.06 -10.58 -2.98
N SER A 101 -6.93 -9.88 -2.85
CA SER A 101 -5.63 -10.35 -3.31
C SER A 101 -4.83 -10.93 -2.13
N MET A 102 -4.34 -10.05 -1.26
CA MET A 102 -3.38 -10.33 -0.20
C MET A 102 -3.79 -9.58 1.06
N ARG A 103 -4.81 -10.11 1.72
CA ARG A 103 -5.33 -9.50 2.95
C ARG A 103 -4.32 -9.58 4.09
N TYR A 104 -4.21 -8.50 4.87
CA TYR A 104 -3.40 -8.40 6.10
C TYR A 104 -1.89 -8.48 5.89
N MET A 105 -1.40 -7.87 4.82
CA MET A 105 0.03 -7.73 4.55
C MET A 105 0.66 -6.72 5.50
N ILE A 106 1.18 -7.22 6.62
CA ILE A 106 1.87 -6.40 7.63
C ILE A 106 3.33 -6.13 7.26
N THR A 107 3.89 -6.94 6.38
CA THR A 107 5.26 -6.80 5.89
C THR A 107 5.37 -7.45 4.52
N PHE A 108 6.04 -6.75 3.61
CA PHE A 108 6.47 -7.28 2.33
C PHE A 108 7.72 -6.56 1.85
N ASP A 109 8.34 -7.12 0.83
CA ASP A 109 9.37 -6.50 0.03
C ASP A 109 9.02 -6.65 -1.45
N VAL A 110 9.65 -5.82 -2.27
CA VAL A 110 9.43 -5.79 -3.71
C VAL A 110 10.77 -5.88 -4.44
N GLY A 111 10.81 -6.65 -5.51
CA GLY A 111 11.97 -6.75 -6.41
C GLY A 111 11.85 -7.95 -7.34
N ASP A 112 12.71 -8.04 -8.35
CA ASP A 112 12.82 -9.18 -9.26
C ASP A 112 13.40 -10.39 -8.50
N ILE A 113 12.53 -11.26 -8.00
CA ILE A 113 12.90 -12.38 -7.11
C ILE A 113 13.12 -13.65 -7.92
N ASP A 114 12.41 -13.83 -9.03
CA ASP A 114 12.54 -15.00 -9.89
C ASP A 114 13.47 -14.82 -11.10
N GLY A 115 13.92 -13.59 -11.37
CA GLY A 115 14.90 -13.24 -12.38
C GLY A 115 14.31 -13.03 -13.77
N ASP A 116 13.01 -12.74 -13.88
CA ASP A 116 12.34 -12.49 -15.15
C ASP A 116 12.40 -11.02 -15.61
N GLY A 117 12.89 -10.14 -14.74
CA GLY A 117 13.07 -8.71 -15.00
C GLY A 117 11.85 -7.85 -14.63
N GLU A 118 10.82 -8.44 -14.03
CA GLU A 118 9.66 -7.74 -13.50
C GLU A 118 9.69 -7.71 -11.96
N ALA A 119 8.99 -6.74 -11.37
CA ALA A 119 8.98 -6.62 -9.92
C ALA A 119 7.99 -7.61 -9.28
N ASP A 120 8.50 -8.50 -8.43
CA ASP A 120 7.69 -9.37 -7.58
C ASP A 120 7.42 -8.74 -6.22
N LEU A 121 6.25 -9.03 -5.64
CA LEU A 121 5.97 -8.75 -4.24
C LEU A 121 6.04 -10.05 -3.44
N VAL A 122 6.90 -10.08 -2.41
CA VAL A 122 6.96 -11.16 -1.42
C VAL A 122 6.70 -10.63 -0.03
N GLY A 123 5.79 -11.27 0.69
CA GLY A 123 5.56 -10.90 2.08
C GLY A 123 4.79 -11.90 2.90
N GLY A 124 4.55 -11.50 4.15
CA GLY A 124 3.86 -12.28 5.15
C GLY A 124 2.54 -11.62 5.53
N SER A 125 1.45 -12.37 5.42
CA SER A 125 0.18 -11.91 5.98
C SER A 125 0.01 -12.35 7.42
N HIS A 126 -0.65 -11.51 8.22
CA HIS A 126 -1.08 -11.91 9.55
C HIS A 126 -2.45 -12.59 9.45
N ARG A 127 -2.51 -13.92 9.68
CA ARG A 127 -3.78 -14.65 9.73
C ARG A 127 -4.52 -14.38 11.04
N ILE A 128 -5.24 -13.26 11.10
CA ILE A 128 -6.16 -12.95 12.21
C ILE A 128 -7.52 -13.53 11.85
N GLY A 129 -7.79 -14.75 12.31
CA GLY A 129 -9.10 -15.35 12.68
C GLY A 129 -10.36 -15.20 11.81
N ASN A 130 -10.39 -14.37 10.79
CA ASN A 130 -11.55 -14.01 9.98
C ASN A 130 -11.61 -14.89 8.72
N SER A 131 -12.81 -15.05 8.18
CA SER A 131 -13.03 -15.73 6.90
C SER A 131 -12.34 -14.99 5.76
N GLY A 132 -11.58 -15.71 4.92
CA GLY A 132 -10.85 -15.17 3.77
C GLY A 132 -9.52 -15.90 3.50
N ASN A 133 -8.90 -15.62 2.36
CA ASN A 133 -7.62 -16.20 1.98
C ASN A 133 -6.46 -15.44 2.66
N ALA A 134 -6.21 -15.72 3.93
CA ALA A 134 -4.98 -15.28 4.60
C ALA A 134 -3.83 -16.23 4.23
N HIS A 135 -2.91 -15.75 3.40
CA HIS A 135 -1.80 -16.52 2.86
C HIS A 135 -0.53 -16.42 3.73
N ARG A 136 0.07 -17.54 4.12
CA ARG A 136 1.22 -17.55 5.05
C ARG A 136 2.53 -17.03 4.42
N LEU A 137 2.65 -17.14 3.10
CA LEU A 137 3.68 -16.59 2.23
C LEU A 137 3.02 -16.44 0.86
N VAL A 138 3.18 -15.30 0.21
CA VAL A 138 2.70 -15.04 -1.16
C VAL A 138 3.85 -14.47 -1.96
N ALA A 139 3.99 -14.96 -3.19
CA ALA A 139 4.69 -14.29 -4.27
C ALA A 139 3.63 -13.91 -5.31
N LEU A 140 3.65 -12.65 -5.74
CA LEU A 140 2.89 -12.17 -6.90
C LEU A 140 3.87 -11.56 -7.88
N SER A 141 3.70 -11.92 -9.14
CA SER A 141 4.34 -11.29 -10.29
C SER A 141 3.23 -10.56 -11.06
N TRP A 142 3.49 -9.31 -11.48
CA TRP A 142 2.55 -8.52 -12.27
C TRP A 142 3.17 -8.19 -13.61
N HIS A 143 2.41 -8.47 -14.68
CA HIS A 143 2.76 -8.05 -16.02
C HIS A 143 1.92 -6.81 -16.39
N ALA A 144 2.57 -5.70 -16.73
CA ALA A 144 1.89 -4.62 -17.46
C ALA A 144 1.41 -5.18 -18.78
N GLU A 145 0.11 -5.08 -19.09
CA GLU A 145 -0.29 -5.16 -20.49
C GLU A 145 0.29 -3.92 -21.17
N VAL A 146 1.40 -4.11 -21.91
CA VAL A 146 1.92 -3.09 -22.83
C VAL A 146 0.78 -2.77 -23.80
N ALA A 147 0.15 -1.61 -23.60
CA ALA A 147 -0.78 -1.08 -24.58
C ALA A 147 0.01 -0.89 -25.89
N CYS A 148 -0.19 -1.80 -26.83
CA CYS A 148 0.33 -1.64 -28.17
C CYS A 148 -0.52 -0.57 -28.87
N ASP A 149 0.13 0.53 -29.26
CA ASP A 149 -0.41 1.59 -30.14
C ASP A 149 -0.87 1.04 -31.51
#